data_AF-E4YWX5-F1
#
_entry.id   AF-E4YWX5-F1
#
_cell.length_a   1.000
_cell.length_b   1.000
_cell.length_c   1.000
_cell.angle_alpha   90.00
_cell.angle_beta   90.00
_cell.angle_gamma   90.00
#
_symmetry.space_group_name_H-M   'P 1'
#
loop_
_entity.id
_entity.type
_entity.pdbx_description
1 polymer ?
#
loop_
_entity_poly.entity_id
_entity_poly.type
_entity_poly.pdbx_seq_one_letter_code
_entity_poly.pdbx_strand_id
1 'polypeptide(L)'
;STELEIIDEFRLGLIQLSDVGTISLDKVCAIVNTISCIRTNLKLWEEDRPYAAPLRADPHFLKKYDDVIANVFGLEAALTKQIVNNAYQDISEALYSYNECKLAHIKELEQVSSSLLPSLTKIQIHLQLLETNLLLEKNIRTSEELAAELDTYLAKKLVSFKSVIRSNPLASSQIESDLLHNVFSLFSNTLQTTSLQMQAEECFPKTTEGIKNFRRLNHVREPDIC
;
A
#
# COMPACT_ATOMS: atom_id res chain seq x y z
N SER A 1 32.00 -23.86 6.78
CA SER A 1 32.04 -23.30 8.13
C SER A 1 30.62 -23.26 8.66
N THR A 2 30.45 -23.19 9.98
CA THR A 2 29.15 -23.16 10.65
C THR A 2 28.25 -22.00 10.16
N GLU A 3 28.83 -20.91 9.66
CA GLU A 3 28.05 -19.80 9.07
C GLU A 3 27.37 -20.17 7.75
N LEU A 4 27.95 -21.08 6.96
CA LEU A 4 27.36 -21.54 5.70
C LEU A 4 26.15 -22.45 5.92
N GLU A 5 26.15 -23.23 7.01
CA GLU A 5 25.03 -24.10 7.38
C GLU A 5 23.81 -23.29 7.84
N ILE A 6 24.03 -22.21 8.61
CA ILE A 6 22.97 -21.29 9.04
C ILE A 6 22.27 -20.61 7.84
N ILE A 7 23.04 -20.22 6.82
CA ILE A 7 22.51 -19.61 5.60
C ILE A 7 21.66 -20.62 4.79
N ASP A 8 22.11 -21.87 4.68
CA ASP A 8 21.37 -22.91 3.95
C ASP A 8 20.09 -23.33 4.70
N GLU A 9 20.12 -23.43 6.02
CA GLU A 9 18.94 -23.67 6.86
C GLU A 9 17.93 -22.53 6.75
N PHE A 10 18.40 -21.28 6.76
CA PHE A 10 17.55 -20.11 6.58
C PHE A 10 16.90 -20.11 5.18
N ARG A 11 17.66 -20.41 4.12
CA ARG A 11 17.13 -20.54 2.75
C ARG A 11 16.03 -21.61 2.65
N LEU A 12 16.24 -22.76 3.30
CA LEU A 12 15.25 -23.85 3.33
C LEU A 12 13.99 -23.48 4.12
N GLY A 13 14.14 -22.74 5.23
CA GLY A 13 13.01 -22.18 5.99
C GLY A 13 12.18 -21.19 5.18
N LEU A 14 12.82 -20.33 4.38
CA LEU A 14 12.12 -19.38 3.49
C LEU A 14 11.32 -20.08 2.38
N ILE A 15 11.81 -21.21 1.85
CA ILE A 15 11.11 -22.00 0.83
C ILE A 15 9.84 -22.64 1.39
N GLN A 16 9.85 -23.03 2.67
CA GLN A 16 8.67 -23.60 3.34
C GLN A 16 7.56 -22.58 3.61
N LEU A 17 7.85 -21.29 3.56
CA LEU A 17 6.85 -20.22 3.66
C LEU A 17 6.07 -19.97 2.35
N SER A 18 6.30 -20.74 1.29
CA SER A 18 5.68 -20.52 -0.02
C SER A 18 4.19 -20.86 -0.13
N ASP A 19 3.56 -21.42 0.92
CA ASP A 19 2.14 -21.80 0.96
C ASP A 19 1.26 -20.71 1.64
N VAL A 20 1.47 -19.46 1.25
CA VAL A 20 0.97 -18.27 1.97
C VAL A 20 -0.57 -18.08 1.88
N GLY A 21 -1.28 -18.87 1.06
CA GLY A 21 -2.73 -18.69 0.84
C GLY A 21 -3.63 -19.00 2.05
N THR A 22 -3.10 -19.64 3.10
CA THR A 22 -3.87 -20.09 4.28
C THR A 22 -3.40 -19.47 5.60
N ILE A 23 -2.42 -18.56 5.55
CA ILE A 23 -1.81 -17.95 6.73
C ILE A 23 -2.62 -16.71 7.15
N SER A 24 -2.93 -16.56 8.45
CA SER A 24 -3.64 -15.37 8.95
C SER A 24 -2.83 -14.09 8.73
N LEU A 25 -3.51 -12.96 8.51
CA LEU A 25 -2.87 -11.66 8.26
C LEU A 25 -1.78 -11.32 9.31
N ASP A 26 -2.07 -11.52 10.60
CA ASP A 26 -1.12 -11.27 11.69
C ASP A 26 0.17 -12.07 11.55
N LYS A 27 0.08 -13.33 11.09
CA LYS A 27 1.25 -14.18 10.86
C LYS A 27 2.05 -13.71 9.66
N VAL A 28 1.38 -13.30 8.58
CA VAL A 28 2.05 -12.72 7.39
C VAL A 28 2.78 -11.43 7.77
N CYS A 29 2.14 -10.54 8.54
CA CYS A 29 2.75 -9.31 9.03
C CYS A 29 3.95 -9.58 9.96
N ALA A 30 3.84 -10.56 10.86
CA ALA A 30 4.96 -10.95 11.73
C ALA A 30 6.16 -11.48 10.93
N ILE A 31 5.90 -12.26 9.86
CA ILE A 31 6.95 -12.73 8.95
C ILE A 31 7.58 -11.54 8.21
N VAL A 32 6.79 -10.60 7.69
CA VAL A 32 7.30 -9.38 7.03
C VAL A 32 8.19 -8.58 7.98
N ASN A 33 7.76 -8.37 9.23
CA ASN A 33 8.58 -7.67 10.23
C ASN A 33 9.90 -8.40 10.51
N THR A 34 9.85 -9.72 10.65
CA THR A 34 11.03 -10.55 10.90
C THR A 34 12.03 -10.44 9.74
N ILE A 35 11.54 -10.55 8.51
CA ILE A 35 12.36 -10.42 7.30
C ILE A 35 12.96 -9.01 7.20
N SER A 36 12.18 -7.97 7.53
CA SER A 36 12.65 -6.59 7.57
C SER A 36 13.76 -6.39 8.60
N CYS A 37 13.63 -6.98 9.80
CA CYS A 37 14.68 -6.95 10.82
C CYS A 37 15.96 -7.67 10.35
N ILE A 38 15.82 -8.83 9.71
CA ILE A 38 16.95 -9.59 9.16
C ILE A 38 17.65 -8.77 8.07
N ARG A 39 16.89 -8.15 7.18
CA ARG A 39 17.41 -7.25 6.15
C ARG A 39 18.22 -6.09 6.75
N THR A 40 17.69 -5.43 7.78
CA THR A 40 18.40 -4.33 8.46
C THR A 40 19.70 -4.82 9.10
N ASN A 41 19.68 -5.98 9.77
CA ASN A 41 20.89 -6.56 10.35
C ASN A 41 21.93 -6.96 9.29
N LEU A 42 21.50 -7.56 8.18
CA LEU A 42 22.41 -7.91 7.07
C LEU A 42 23.08 -6.65 6.51
N LYS A 43 22.32 -5.56 6.28
CA LYS A 43 22.91 -4.28 5.85
C LYS A 43 23.93 -3.72 6.84
N LEU A 44 23.66 -3.79 8.14
CA LEU A 44 24.63 -3.37 9.16
C LEU A 44 25.93 -4.19 9.09
N TRP A 45 25.86 -5.47 8.70
CA TRP A 45 27.04 -6.31 8.53
C TRP A 45 27.88 -5.91 7.31
N GLU A 46 27.30 -5.27 6.28
CA GLU A 46 28.08 -4.69 5.17
C GLU A 46 28.96 -3.52 5.63
N GLU A 47 28.52 -2.83 6.68
CA GLU A 47 29.16 -1.64 7.23
C GLU A 47 30.12 -1.97 8.38
N ASP A 48 29.87 -3.06 9.12
CA ASP A 48 30.66 -3.44 10.30
C ASP A 48 31.91 -4.26 9.96
N ARG A 49 33.03 -3.94 10.63
CA ARG A 49 34.39 -4.38 10.26
C ARG A 49 34.67 -5.90 10.34
N PRO A 50 33.99 -6.75 11.13
CA PRO A 50 34.28 -8.19 11.08
C PRO A 50 33.66 -8.89 9.87
N TYR A 51 32.58 -8.36 9.27
CA TYR A 51 31.86 -8.99 8.16
C TYR A 51 32.16 -8.35 6.80
N ALA A 52 32.44 -7.04 6.78
CA ALA A 52 32.81 -6.31 5.57
C ALA A 52 34.13 -6.81 4.94
N ALA A 53 35.09 -7.29 5.75
CA ALA A 53 36.38 -7.78 5.25
C ALA A 53 36.26 -9.14 4.52
N PRO A 54 35.59 -10.17 5.08
CA PRO A 54 35.27 -11.42 4.36
C PRO A 54 34.46 -11.21 3.09
N LEU A 55 33.43 -10.33 3.11
CA LEU A 55 32.62 -10.00 1.92
C LEU A 55 33.46 -9.46 0.76
N ARG A 56 34.52 -8.70 1.05
CA ARG A 56 35.43 -8.16 0.03
C ARG A 56 36.52 -9.14 -0.40
N ALA A 57 36.84 -10.12 0.44
CA ALA A 57 37.98 -11.01 0.25
C ALA A 57 37.63 -12.31 -0.50
N ASP A 58 36.40 -12.82 -0.36
CA ASP A 58 35.97 -14.08 -0.97
C ASP A 58 34.76 -13.90 -1.91
N PRO A 59 34.95 -14.01 -3.24
CA PRO A 59 33.86 -13.93 -4.23
C PRO A 59 32.77 -15.00 -4.06
N HIS A 60 33.08 -16.18 -3.52
CA HIS A 60 32.08 -17.22 -3.26
C HIS A 60 31.21 -16.85 -2.06
N PHE A 61 31.81 -16.26 -1.03
CA PHE A 61 31.08 -15.76 0.13
C PHE A 61 30.18 -14.58 -0.25
N LEU A 62 30.70 -13.62 -1.03
CA LEU A 62 29.91 -12.50 -1.56
C LEU A 62 28.70 -12.98 -2.36
N LYS A 63 28.89 -13.95 -3.28
CA LYS A 63 27.79 -14.49 -4.07
C LYS A 63 26.70 -15.12 -3.20
N LYS A 64 27.07 -15.90 -2.17
CA LYS A 64 26.09 -16.49 -1.24
C LYS A 64 25.34 -15.44 -0.44
N TYR A 65 26.04 -14.38 -0.02
CA TYR A 65 25.44 -13.26 0.67
C TYR A 65 24.44 -12.50 -0.23
N ASP A 66 24.81 -12.20 -1.48
CA ASP A 66 23.94 -11.58 -2.47
C ASP A 66 22.70 -12.44 -2.76
N ASP A 67 22.86 -13.77 -2.86
CA ASP A 67 21.76 -14.71 -3.05
C ASP A 67 20.78 -14.69 -1.86
N VAL A 68 21.30 -14.61 -0.61
CA VAL A 68 20.46 -14.50 0.59
C VAL A 68 19.71 -13.17 0.60
N ILE A 69 20.39 -12.07 0.32
CA ILE A 69 19.76 -10.75 0.21
C ILE A 69 18.66 -10.80 -0.85
N ALA A 70 18.94 -11.26 -2.06
CA ALA A 70 17.96 -11.31 -3.13
C ALA A 70 16.71 -12.12 -2.73
N ASN A 71 16.89 -13.26 -2.05
CA ASN A 71 15.78 -14.08 -1.56
C ASN A 71 14.97 -13.40 -0.45
N VAL A 72 15.64 -12.75 0.50
CA VAL A 72 15.01 -11.98 1.60
C VAL A 72 14.19 -10.83 1.03
N PHE A 73 14.74 -10.06 0.09
CA PHE A 73 14.05 -8.97 -0.59
C PHE A 73 12.87 -9.46 -1.44
N GLY A 74 13.07 -10.55 -2.18
CA GLY A 74 12.03 -11.17 -3.00
C GLY A 74 10.85 -11.67 -2.17
N LEU A 75 11.12 -12.33 -1.04
CA LEU A 75 10.08 -12.81 -0.13
C LEU A 75 9.35 -11.67 0.57
N GLU A 76 10.08 -10.66 1.04
CA GLU A 76 9.49 -9.46 1.65
C GLU A 76 8.48 -8.79 0.70
N ALA A 77 8.89 -8.57 -0.56
CA ALA A 77 8.04 -7.97 -1.58
C ALA A 77 6.82 -8.84 -1.90
N ALA A 78 7.00 -10.16 -2.01
CA ALA A 78 5.90 -11.09 -2.29
C ALA A 78 4.85 -11.09 -1.17
N LEU A 79 5.28 -11.14 0.09
CA LEU A 79 4.39 -11.12 1.25
C LEU A 79 3.68 -9.78 1.41
N THR A 80 4.40 -8.67 1.20
CA THR A 80 3.83 -7.32 1.22
C THR A 80 2.74 -7.18 0.16
N LYS A 81 3.03 -7.62 -1.07
CA LYS A 81 2.06 -7.63 -2.17
C LYS A 81 0.83 -8.47 -1.85
N GLN A 82 0.99 -9.59 -1.15
CA GLN A 82 -0.15 -10.40 -0.75
C GLN A 82 -1.03 -9.72 0.30
N ILE A 83 -0.43 -9.03 1.28
CA ILE A 83 -1.17 -8.20 2.23
C ILE A 83 -2.02 -7.17 1.47
N VAL A 84 -1.40 -6.46 0.52
CA VAL A 84 -2.06 -5.47 -0.33
C VAL A 84 -3.19 -6.11 -1.13
N ASN A 85 -2.95 -7.24 -1.80
CA ASN A 85 -3.96 -7.93 -2.62
C ASN A 85 -5.17 -8.37 -1.80
N ASN A 86 -4.95 -8.91 -0.59
CA ASN A 86 -6.03 -9.35 0.29
C ASN A 86 -6.91 -8.17 0.73
N ALA A 87 -6.27 -7.08 1.17
CA ALA A 87 -6.97 -5.86 1.56
C ALA A 87 -7.73 -5.25 0.35
N TYR A 88 -7.06 -5.16 -0.80
CA TYR A 88 -7.62 -4.67 -2.04
C TYR A 88 -8.85 -5.48 -2.48
N GLN A 89 -8.77 -6.81 -2.45
CA GLN A 89 -9.90 -7.66 -2.83
C GLN A 89 -11.11 -7.40 -1.93
N ASP A 90 -10.90 -7.42 -0.61
CA ASP A 90 -11.96 -7.22 0.37
C ASP A 90 -12.62 -5.83 0.24
N ILE A 91 -11.82 -4.78 0.03
CA ILE A 91 -12.29 -3.40 -0.18
C ILE A 91 -13.01 -3.26 -1.53
N SER A 92 -12.45 -3.81 -2.61
CA SER A 92 -13.03 -3.70 -3.96
C SER A 92 -14.39 -4.41 -4.09
N GLU A 93 -14.57 -5.52 -3.37
CA GLU A 93 -15.88 -6.19 -3.25
C GLU A 93 -16.90 -5.29 -2.54
N ALA A 94 -16.53 -4.61 -1.45
CA ALA A 94 -17.42 -3.66 -0.77
C ALA A 94 -17.73 -2.44 -1.65
N LEU A 95 -16.74 -1.96 -2.40
CA LEU A 95 -16.89 -0.84 -3.33
C LEU A 95 -17.93 -1.15 -4.41
N TYR A 96 -18.24 -2.41 -4.72
CA TYR A 96 -19.34 -2.76 -5.62
C TYR A 96 -20.68 -2.11 -5.24
N SER A 97 -20.93 -1.90 -3.94
CA SER A 97 -22.13 -1.23 -3.42
C SER A 97 -22.20 0.26 -3.78
N TYR A 98 -21.06 0.90 -4.00
CA TYR A 98 -20.94 2.25 -4.54
C TYR A 98 -21.22 2.23 -6.04
N ASN A 99 -22.49 2.41 -6.42
CA ASN A 99 -22.96 2.17 -7.78
C ASN A 99 -23.74 3.34 -8.39
N GLU A 100 -23.90 3.27 -9.71
CA GLU A 100 -24.50 4.29 -10.57
C GLU A 100 -25.93 4.66 -10.19
N CYS A 101 -26.74 3.67 -9.81
CA CYS A 101 -28.16 3.87 -9.55
C CYS A 101 -28.38 4.82 -8.36
N LYS A 102 -27.63 4.65 -7.27
CA LYS A 102 -27.76 5.52 -6.10
C LYS A 102 -27.27 6.94 -6.39
N LEU A 103 -26.15 7.06 -7.12
CA LEU A 103 -25.59 8.35 -7.50
C LEU A 103 -26.50 9.15 -8.47
N ALA A 104 -27.23 8.45 -9.35
CA ALA A 104 -28.13 9.10 -10.30
C ALA A 104 -29.32 9.80 -9.63
N HIS A 105 -29.74 9.34 -8.46
CA HIS A 105 -30.92 9.84 -7.76
C HIS A 105 -30.63 10.82 -6.62
N ILE A 106 -29.38 11.28 -6.50
CA ILE A 106 -28.98 12.29 -5.51
C ILE A 106 -29.76 13.58 -5.75
N LYS A 107 -30.37 14.09 -4.68
CA LYS A 107 -31.14 15.35 -4.68
C LYS A 107 -30.44 16.48 -3.92
N GLU A 108 -29.53 16.13 -3.01
CA GLU A 108 -28.75 17.04 -2.19
C GLU A 108 -27.39 16.41 -1.88
N LEU A 109 -26.37 17.21 -1.60
CA LEU A 109 -25.04 16.69 -1.24
C LEU A 109 -25.09 16.08 0.15
N GLU A 110 -24.77 14.80 0.23
CA GLU A 110 -24.55 14.09 1.48
C GLU A 110 -23.11 14.36 1.96
N GLN A 111 -22.90 14.33 3.29
CA GLN A 111 -21.55 14.39 3.85
C GLN A 111 -20.66 13.26 3.31
N VAL A 112 -21.26 12.07 3.14
CA VAL A 112 -20.68 10.89 2.52
C VAL A 112 -21.81 10.05 1.94
N SER A 113 -21.62 9.49 0.74
CA SER A 113 -22.62 8.60 0.16
C SER A 113 -22.85 7.39 1.07
N SER A 114 -24.10 7.13 1.44
CA SER A 114 -24.48 5.95 2.22
C SER A 114 -24.01 4.61 1.62
N SER A 115 -23.89 4.54 0.28
CA SER A 115 -23.38 3.37 -0.45
C SER A 115 -21.87 3.16 -0.35
N LEU A 116 -21.12 4.19 0.06
CA LEU A 116 -19.68 4.15 0.24
C LEU A 116 -19.28 3.72 1.65
N LEU A 117 -20.15 3.93 2.64
CA LEU A 117 -19.87 3.62 4.05
C LEU A 117 -19.28 2.22 4.28
N PRO A 118 -19.80 1.12 3.70
CA PRO A 118 -19.21 -0.20 3.90
C PRO A 118 -17.76 -0.30 3.42
N SER A 119 -17.42 0.44 2.35
CA SER A 119 -16.06 0.46 1.80
C SER A 119 -15.12 1.26 2.70
N LEU A 120 -15.58 2.40 3.23
CA LEU A 120 -14.80 3.22 4.17
C LEU A 120 -14.50 2.45 5.45
N THR A 121 -15.48 1.71 5.98
CA THR A 121 -15.26 0.86 7.15
C THR A 121 -14.20 -0.21 6.87
N LYS A 122 -14.24 -0.87 5.71
CA LYS A 122 -13.19 -1.85 5.34
C LYS A 122 -11.81 -1.21 5.19
N ILE A 123 -11.72 -0.04 4.53
CA ILE A 123 -10.47 0.71 4.41
C ILE A 123 -9.90 1.02 5.80
N GLN A 124 -10.73 1.52 6.72
CA GLN A 124 -10.31 1.82 8.10
C GLN A 124 -9.81 0.58 8.85
N ILE A 125 -10.53 -0.54 8.75
CA ILE A 125 -10.14 -1.80 9.38
C ILE A 125 -8.78 -2.26 8.86
N HIS A 126 -8.57 -2.28 7.55
CA HIS A 126 -7.29 -2.71 6.96
C HIS A 126 -6.15 -1.77 7.35
N LEU A 127 -6.35 -0.45 7.28
CA LEU A 127 -5.32 0.52 7.71
C LEU A 127 -4.95 0.34 9.19
N GLN A 128 -5.93 0.11 10.07
CA GLN A 128 -5.68 -0.14 11.48
C GLN A 128 -4.94 -1.47 11.72
N LEU A 129 -5.27 -2.52 10.94
CA LEU A 129 -4.56 -3.80 11.00
C LEU A 129 -3.11 -3.69 10.56
N LEU A 130 -2.83 -2.91 9.50
CA LEU A 130 -1.46 -2.61 9.07
C LEU A 130 -0.70 -1.83 10.13
N GLU A 131 -1.30 -0.78 10.70
CA GLU A 131 -0.71 0.03 11.76
C GLU A 131 -0.39 -0.79 13.02
N THR A 132 -1.25 -1.75 13.37
CA THR A 132 -1.06 -2.58 14.57
C THR A 132 0.00 -3.67 14.37
N ASN A 133 0.09 -4.24 13.17
CA ASN A 133 0.85 -5.46 12.93
C ASN A 133 2.18 -5.27 12.18
N LEU A 134 2.39 -4.14 11.50
CA LEU A 134 3.61 -3.88 10.74
C LEU A 134 4.51 -2.86 11.43
N LEU A 135 5.83 -3.01 11.23
CA LEU A 135 6.78 -1.96 11.57
C LEU A 135 6.45 -0.66 10.81
N LEU A 136 6.77 0.49 11.42
CA LEU A 136 6.37 1.82 10.94
C LEU A 136 6.65 2.06 9.44
N GLU A 137 7.91 1.83 9.01
CA GLU A 137 8.34 1.95 7.61
C GLU A 137 7.53 1.03 6.68
N LYS A 138 7.18 -0.17 7.17
CA LYS A 138 6.44 -1.18 6.39
C LYS A 138 4.96 -0.85 6.31
N ASN A 139 4.37 -0.38 7.40
CA ASN A 139 3.00 0.11 7.41
C ASN A 139 2.82 1.23 6.37
N ILE A 140 3.72 2.21 6.34
CA ILE A 140 3.67 3.31 5.37
C ILE A 140 3.71 2.79 3.94
N ARG A 141 4.74 2.01 3.58
CA ARG A 141 4.87 1.51 2.20
C ARG A 141 3.70 0.62 1.78
N THR A 142 3.24 -0.27 2.66
CA THR A 142 2.11 -1.15 2.38
C THR A 142 0.82 -0.36 2.21
N SER A 143 0.62 0.69 3.01
CA SER A 143 -0.53 1.60 2.90
C SER A 143 -0.50 2.43 1.62
N GLU A 144 0.69 2.88 1.18
CA GLU A 144 0.88 3.58 -0.10
C GLU A 144 0.57 2.67 -1.29
N GLU A 145 1.06 1.43 -1.27
CA GLU A 145 0.77 0.44 -2.31
C GLU A 145 -0.75 0.13 -2.39
N LEU A 146 -1.41 -0.05 -1.24
CA LEU A 146 -2.86 -0.25 -1.18
C LEU A 146 -3.63 0.97 -1.71
N ALA A 147 -3.20 2.19 -1.37
CA ALA A 147 -3.80 3.41 -1.88
C ALA A 147 -3.68 3.50 -3.41
N ALA A 148 -2.54 3.12 -3.98
CA ALA A 148 -2.29 3.15 -5.42
C ALA A 148 -3.16 2.13 -6.20
N GLU A 149 -3.32 0.91 -5.65
CA GLU A 149 -4.20 -0.10 -6.24
C GLU A 149 -5.68 0.34 -6.22
N LEU A 150 -6.13 0.94 -5.10
CA LEU A 150 -7.49 1.47 -4.99
C LEU A 150 -7.71 2.69 -5.89
N ASP A 151 -6.74 3.60 -6.01
CA ASP A 151 -6.82 4.73 -6.95
C ASP A 151 -7.00 4.23 -8.39
N THR A 152 -6.23 3.21 -8.79
CA THR A 152 -6.34 2.58 -10.10
C THR A 152 -7.73 1.95 -10.34
N TYR A 153 -8.27 1.25 -9.34
CA TYR A 153 -9.62 0.67 -9.42
C TYR A 153 -10.71 1.75 -9.52
N LEU A 154 -10.63 2.76 -8.66
CA LEU A 154 -11.61 3.85 -8.62
C LEU A 154 -11.56 4.68 -9.92
N ALA A 155 -10.38 4.94 -10.48
CA ALA A 155 -10.24 5.58 -11.78
C ALA A 155 -10.96 4.81 -12.90
N LYS A 156 -10.85 3.47 -12.92
CA LYS A 156 -11.62 2.63 -13.87
C LYS A 156 -13.11 2.71 -13.62
N LYS A 157 -13.54 2.75 -12.35
CA LYS A 157 -14.95 2.85 -11.97
C LYS A 157 -15.57 4.19 -12.33
N LEU A 158 -14.82 5.29 -12.22
CA LEU A 158 -15.26 6.62 -12.64
C LEU A 158 -15.62 6.69 -14.13
N VAL A 159 -14.97 5.88 -14.97
CA VAL A 159 -15.32 5.79 -16.40
C VAL A 159 -16.76 5.28 -16.59
N SER A 160 -17.22 4.35 -15.75
CA SER A 160 -18.59 3.83 -15.83
C SER A 160 -19.63 4.87 -15.39
N PHE A 161 -19.27 5.73 -14.43
CA PHE A 161 -20.15 6.79 -13.93
C PHE A 161 -20.37 7.97 -14.88
N LYS A 162 -19.72 7.99 -16.05
CA LYS A 162 -19.79 9.08 -17.02
C LYS A 162 -21.23 9.40 -17.46
N SER A 163 -22.08 8.40 -17.61
CA SER A 163 -23.50 8.58 -17.95
C SER A 163 -24.25 9.28 -16.83
N VAL A 164 -24.05 8.83 -15.59
CA VAL A 164 -24.66 9.37 -14.38
C VAL A 164 -24.26 10.82 -14.16
N ILE A 165 -22.95 11.12 -14.23
CA ILE A 165 -22.40 12.47 -14.08
C ILE A 165 -23.00 13.44 -15.10
N ARG A 166 -23.20 13.00 -16.35
CA ARG A 166 -23.85 13.82 -17.39
C ARG A 166 -25.33 14.08 -17.08
N SER A 167 -26.02 13.11 -16.51
CA SER A 167 -27.45 13.21 -16.19
C SER A 167 -27.75 13.96 -14.88
N ASN A 168 -26.82 13.95 -13.93
CA ASN A 168 -26.98 14.57 -12.62
C ASN A 168 -25.66 15.26 -12.21
N PRO A 169 -25.56 16.59 -12.35
CA PRO A 169 -24.37 17.35 -11.96
C PRO A 169 -23.99 17.21 -10.47
N LEU A 170 -24.98 17.00 -9.58
CA LEU A 170 -24.71 16.77 -8.15
C LEU A 170 -23.96 15.47 -7.90
N ALA A 171 -24.13 14.46 -8.77
CA ALA A 171 -23.39 13.21 -8.67
C ALA A 171 -21.87 13.45 -8.82
N SER A 172 -21.46 14.40 -9.67
CA SER A 172 -20.04 14.75 -9.83
C SER A 172 -19.45 15.27 -8.52
N SER A 173 -20.14 16.22 -7.88
CA SER A 173 -19.69 16.83 -6.62
C SER A 173 -19.73 15.82 -5.47
N GLN A 174 -20.74 14.94 -5.43
CA GLN A 174 -20.77 13.86 -4.43
C GLN A 174 -19.61 12.89 -4.60
N ILE A 175 -19.34 12.44 -5.83
CA ILE A 175 -18.22 11.54 -6.14
C ILE A 175 -16.88 12.19 -5.76
N GLU A 176 -16.70 13.46 -6.09
CA GLU A 176 -15.47 14.18 -5.71
C GLU A 176 -15.30 14.23 -4.18
N SER A 177 -16.35 14.60 -3.45
CA SER A 177 -16.33 14.63 -1.98
C SER A 177 -16.05 13.26 -1.37
N ASP A 178 -16.75 12.23 -1.85
CA ASP A 178 -16.59 10.84 -1.45
C ASP A 178 -15.14 10.35 -1.63
N LEU A 179 -14.53 10.63 -2.79
CA LEU A 179 -13.17 10.16 -3.06
C LEU A 179 -12.12 10.99 -2.32
N LEU A 180 -12.16 12.32 -2.42
CA LEU A 180 -11.12 13.17 -1.86
C LEU A 180 -11.21 13.31 -0.34
N HIS A 181 -12.42 13.55 0.18
CA HIS A 181 -12.61 13.88 1.58
C HIS A 181 -12.90 12.66 2.45
N ASN A 182 -13.30 11.53 1.87
CA ASN A 182 -13.60 10.32 2.63
C ASN A 182 -12.67 9.13 2.32
N VAL A 183 -12.40 8.79 1.06
CA VAL A 183 -11.51 7.65 0.74
C VAL A 183 -10.03 8.02 0.93
N PHE A 184 -9.53 9.00 0.17
CA PHE A 184 -8.10 9.34 0.18
C PHE A 184 -7.67 10.11 1.44
N SER A 185 -8.61 10.71 2.16
CA SER A 185 -8.34 11.31 3.46
C SER A 185 -7.96 10.26 4.51
N LEU A 186 -8.52 9.04 4.45
CA LEU A 186 -8.15 7.95 5.38
C LEU A 186 -6.69 7.58 5.20
N PHE A 187 -6.24 7.36 3.97
CA PHE A 187 -4.84 7.10 3.66
C PHE A 187 -3.96 8.30 4.04
N SER A 188 -4.39 9.53 3.74
CA SER A 188 -3.63 10.73 4.09
C SER A 188 -3.49 10.93 5.60
N ASN A 189 -4.52 10.61 6.38
CA ASN A 189 -4.51 10.73 7.84
C ASN A 189 -3.60 9.68 8.46
N THR A 190 -3.72 8.41 8.03
CA THR A 190 -2.82 7.34 8.46
C THR A 190 -1.38 7.68 8.09
N LEU A 191 -1.12 8.10 6.85
CA LEU A 191 0.24 8.48 6.44
C LEU A 191 0.75 9.73 7.19
N GLN A 192 -0.11 10.66 7.61
CA GLN A 192 0.30 11.83 8.41
C GLN A 192 0.54 11.49 9.88
N THR A 193 -0.31 10.69 10.53
CA THR A 193 -0.09 10.25 11.91
C THR A 193 1.17 9.40 12.02
N THR A 194 1.36 8.49 11.06
CA THR A 194 2.53 7.62 10.96
C THR A 194 3.77 8.40 10.49
N SER A 195 3.63 9.41 9.63
CA SER A 195 4.73 10.33 9.28
C SER A 195 5.13 11.24 10.42
N LEU A 196 4.24 11.65 11.33
CA LEU A 196 4.58 12.40 12.53
C LEU A 196 5.36 11.53 13.53
N GLN A 197 5.02 10.23 13.61
CA GLN A 197 5.81 9.23 14.33
C GLN A 197 7.18 9.02 13.67
N MET A 198 7.25 8.93 12.34
CA MET A 198 8.52 8.87 11.61
C MET A 198 9.32 10.17 11.72
N GLN A 199 8.71 11.36 11.73
CA GLN A 199 9.44 12.63 11.87
C GLN A 199 10.03 12.84 13.28
N ALA A 200 9.53 12.10 14.28
CA ALA A 200 10.23 11.95 15.55
C ALA A 200 11.49 11.07 15.43
N GLU A 201 11.66 10.33 14.33
CA GLU A 201 12.76 9.39 14.08
C GLU A 201 13.61 9.66 12.80
N GLU A 202 13.15 10.34 11.73
CA GLU A 202 13.91 10.86 10.56
C GLU A 202 12.98 11.45 9.44
N CYS A 203 13.43 12.49 8.72
CA CYS A 203 12.65 13.38 7.81
C CYS A 203 12.59 13.00 6.29
N PHE A 204 11.53 13.50 5.57
CA PHE A 204 11.30 13.73 4.10
C PHE A 204 10.48 12.68 3.25
N PRO A 205 9.99 12.98 1.99
CA PRO A 205 8.83 13.79 1.56
C PRO A 205 7.78 13.07 0.63
N LYS A 206 6.67 13.77 0.31
CA LYS A 206 5.41 13.33 -0.38
C LYS A 206 5.45 13.22 -1.92
N THR A 207 4.54 12.43 -2.53
CA THR A 207 4.12 12.56 -3.96
C THR A 207 2.59 12.43 -4.18
N THR A 208 2.06 13.18 -5.16
CA THR A 208 0.63 13.24 -5.60
C THR A 208 0.52 13.32 -7.14
N GLU A 209 0.73 12.20 -7.84
CA GLU A 209 0.57 12.14 -9.30
C GLU A 209 -0.89 11.98 -9.76
N GLY A 210 -1.73 11.24 -9.02
CA GLY A 210 -3.14 10.99 -9.39
C GLY A 210 -3.98 12.27 -9.56
N ILE A 211 -3.78 13.25 -8.68
CA ILE A 211 -4.49 14.55 -8.70
C ILE A 211 -4.14 15.37 -9.95
N LYS A 212 -2.91 15.24 -10.47
CA LYS A 212 -2.47 15.96 -11.68
C LYS A 212 -3.18 15.43 -12.93
N ASN A 213 -3.52 14.15 -12.96
CA ASN A 213 -4.21 13.53 -14.10
C ASN A 213 -5.71 13.84 -14.10
N PHE A 214 -6.34 13.96 -12.93
CA PHE A 214 -7.74 14.38 -12.81
C PHE A 214 -7.96 15.84 -13.26
N ARG A 215 -7.07 16.77 -12.88
CA ARG A 215 -7.15 18.18 -13.35
C ARG A 215 -6.99 18.32 -14.86
N ARG A 216 -6.20 17.45 -15.51
CA ARG A 216 -6.03 17.45 -16.97
C ARG A 216 -7.29 16.98 -17.71
N LEU A 217 -8.08 16.09 -17.11
CA LEU A 217 -9.34 15.61 -17.69
C LEU A 217 -10.48 16.64 -17.61
N ASN A 218 -10.40 17.60 -16.67
CA ASN A 218 -11.39 18.65 -16.49
C ASN A 218 -11.11 19.95 -17.26
N HIS A 219 -10.02 20.06 -18.02
CA HIS A 219 -9.83 21.17 -18.96
C HIS A 219 -10.60 20.94 -20.27
N VAL A 220 -11.91 21.13 -20.20
CA VAL A 220 -12.67 21.73 -21.31
C VAL A 220 -12.66 23.23 -21.04
N ARG A 221 -11.98 23.95 -21.95
CA ARG A 221 -11.85 25.42 -22.07
C ARG A 221 -12.81 26.25 -21.21
N GLU A 222 -12.27 27.03 -20.29
CA GLU A 222 -12.91 28.29 -19.93
C GLU A 222 -12.66 29.30 -21.07
N PRO A 223 -13.65 30.15 -21.40
CA PRO A 223 -13.57 31.05 -22.54
C PRO A 223 -12.63 32.21 -22.23
N ASP A 224 -11.85 32.62 -23.23
CA ASP A 224 -11.20 33.93 -23.23
C ASP A 224 -12.28 35.00 -23.07
N ILE A 225 -12.30 35.66 -21.91
CA ILE A 225 -13.10 36.86 -21.67
C ILE A 225 -12.10 38.02 -21.54
N CYS A 226 -12.03 38.78 -22.64
CA CYS A 226 -11.48 40.13 -22.88
C CYS A 226 -10.22 40.58 -22.12
#